data_AF-A0A430AMU5-F1
#
_entry.id   AF-A0A430AMU5-F1
#
_cell.length_a   1.000
_cell.length_b   1.000
_cell.length_c   1.000
_cell.angle_alpha   90.00
_cell.angle_beta   90.00
_cell.angle_gamma   90.00
#
_symmetry.space_group_name_H-M   'P 1'
#
loop_
_entity.id
_entity.type
_entity.pdbx_description
1 polymer ?
#
loop_
_entity_poly.entity_id
_entity_poly.type
_entity_poly.pdbx_seq_one_letter_code
_entity_poly.pdbx_strand_id
1 'polypeptide(L)'
;MVLLRKKRERFFLLSIVCGLTLVSCLFFLVSDKKEAIAEEGMTTKVVIHYRPSEDRKGEDSSIWAWPLNGGGNEYDFEGGDAFGKYAVINLAGQHDQVGFLVKSAESWNYQTADQFIDTASGLAHVWLDEEEHLSYAPPAEEVAPQTKKMTVNLHYYRSGNDYEGWNVWHWIDGKDGQQAEFAAEDSYGKTATFDLEDAEGFSKLNFIIRKGTPDNEWQEKDGDSDRSVYVIEGQDTMDIWVMENDALIYNHPEFIVKDQRIKKASIETMQEINISLAKKERLADITPEDIVLTNEHGTLAITEVTAAEDELANQFTVKTVEPLDLQTAYDIQVKELAPVLVGIGAVVRTPEFDEEYFYDGTLGQNYTPEKTDFTLWAPTAKTVELVLYDGQEENSPEKETVLMDKGEKGTFTTVLNGDQHGTVYTYRLTFPDGTVNESTDPYATSAIVNGNRSVVLNPDSTRIQSFERMPAFSSPVDAIIYETHIRDLSIAADSGIQHKGKFLGVIEAGTKNEQGQPTGLDYIKSLGVTHVQFLPMYDYQTVDESAPDVPQYNWGYDPKNYNVPEGSYSTDGATRFLISA
;
A
#
# COMPACT_ATOMS: atom_id res chain seq x y z
N MET A 1 1.44 -46.33 -53.09
CA MET A 1 0.28 -45.90 -52.25
C MET A 1 0.51 -46.03 -50.73
N VAL A 2 1.77 -46.12 -50.26
CA VAL A 2 2.12 -46.18 -48.81
C VAL A 2 3.01 -45.00 -48.36
N LEU A 3 3.52 -44.17 -49.29
CA LEU A 3 4.31 -42.97 -48.96
C LEU A 3 3.51 -41.66 -48.79
N LEU A 4 2.21 -41.65 -49.12
CA LEU A 4 1.35 -40.45 -49.00
C LEU A 4 0.50 -40.43 -47.70
N ARG A 5 0.50 -41.51 -46.91
CA ARG A 5 -0.22 -41.58 -45.63
C ARG A 5 0.62 -41.11 -44.43
N LYS A 6 1.95 -41.32 -44.44
CA LYS A 6 2.86 -40.89 -43.35
C LYS A 6 3.21 -39.40 -43.33
N LYS A 7 2.92 -38.65 -44.40
CA LYS A 7 3.13 -37.18 -44.44
C LYS A 7 1.92 -36.37 -43.92
N ARG A 8 0.72 -36.96 -43.85
CA ARG A 8 -0.47 -36.30 -43.31
C ARG A 8 -0.59 -36.41 -41.79
N GLU A 9 -0.10 -37.48 -41.18
CA GLU A 9 -0.10 -37.63 -39.71
C GLU A 9 0.97 -36.78 -39.01
N ARG A 10 2.10 -36.51 -39.66
CA ARG A 10 3.13 -35.59 -39.12
C ARG A 10 2.75 -34.11 -39.21
N PHE A 11 1.89 -33.72 -40.15
CA PHE A 11 1.37 -32.34 -40.21
C PHE A 11 0.25 -32.11 -39.20
N PHE A 12 -0.57 -33.13 -38.89
CA PHE A 12 -1.64 -33.01 -37.90
C PHE A 12 -1.11 -32.98 -36.45
N LEU A 13 -0.02 -33.70 -36.13
CA LEU A 13 0.62 -33.59 -34.82
C LEU A 13 1.38 -32.26 -34.61
N LEU A 14 1.97 -31.69 -35.66
CA LEU A 14 2.70 -30.42 -35.54
C LEU A 14 1.75 -29.22 -35.35
N SER A 15 0.54 -29.28 -35.91
CA SER A 15 -0.50 -28.27 -35.70
C SER A 15 -1.17 -28.35 -34.32
N ILE A 16 -1.22 -29.53 -33.69
CA ILE A 16 -1.75 -29.69 -32.33
C ILE A 16 -0.70 -29.30 -31.27
N VAL A 17 0.59 -29.52 -31.53
CA VAL A 17 1.67 -29.08 -30.62
C VAL A 17 1.90 -27.56 -30.70
N CYS A 18 1.77 -26.92 -31.87
CA CYS A 18 1.76 -25.45 -31.96
C CYS A 18 0.48 -24.80 -31.42
N GLY A 19 -0.66 -25.51 -31.42
CA GLY A 19 -1.91 -25.01 -30.82
C GLY A 19 -1.91 -25.04 -29.29
N LEU A 20 -1.16 -25.94 -28.67
CA LEU A 20 -1.05 -26.05 -27.20
C LEU A 20 0.06 -25.17 -26.60
N THR A 21 1.10 -24.82 -27.35
CA THR A 21 2.11 -23.83 -26.90
C THR A 21 1.67 -22.38 -27.10
N LEU A 22 0.74 -22.10 -28.03
CA LEU A 22 0.17 -20.75 -28.16
C LEU A 22 -0.89 -20.40 -27.10
N VAL A 23 -1.45 -21.40 -26.41
CA VAL A 23 -2.37 -21.17 -25.27
C VAL A 23 -1.59 -20.96 -23.96
N SER A 24 -0.34 -21.43 -23.85
CA SER A 24 0.53 -21.13 -22.71
C SER A 24 1.36 -19.85 -22.86
N CYS A 25 1.53 -19.32 -24.08
CA CYS A 25 2.24 -18.06 -24.32
C CYS A 25 1.33 -16.82 -24.39
N LEU A 26 0.01 -16.98 -24.38
CA LEU A 26 -0.93 -15.86 -24.22
C LEU A 26 -1.21 -15.48 -22.75
N PHE A 27 -0.65 -16.22 -21.79
CA PHE A 27 -0.76 -15.94 -20.35
C PHE A 27 0.42 -15.15 -19.77
N PHE A 28 1.41 -14.76 -20.59
CA PHE A 28 2.65 -14.09 -20.11
C PHE A 28 2.86 -12.68 -20.69
N LEU A 29 1.81 -12.05 -21.24
CA LEU A 29 1.87 -10.67 -21.77
C LEU A 29 0.66 -9.84 -21.34
N VAL A 30 0.31 -9.93 -20.05
CA VAL A 30 -0.36 -8.84 -19.34
C VAL A 30 0.57 -8.49 -18.20
N SER A 31 1.03 -7.24 -18.19
CA SER A 31 1.70 -6.60 -17.07
C SER A 31 0.97 -6.96 -15.77
N ASP A 32 1.63 -7.73 -14.90
CA ASP A 32 1.24 -7.86 -13.51
C ASP A 32 1.48 -6.52 -12.83
N LYS A 33 0.56 -5.56 -13.05
CA LYS A 33 0.06 -4.80 -11.92
C LYS A 33 -0.53 -5.85 -10.99
N LYS A 34 0.14 -6.16 -9.89
CA LYS A 34 -0.52 -6.71 -8.70
C LYS A 34 -1.49 -5.63 -8.18
N GLU A 35 -2.57 -5.38 -8.91
CA GLU A 35 -3.83 -5.14 -8.24
C GLU A 35 -4.15 -6.46 -7.54
N ALA A 36 -4.36 -6.39 -6.23
CA ALA A 36 -4.91 -7.50 -5.49
C ALA A 36 -6.13 -7.99 -6.26
N ILE A 37 -6.10 -9.25 -6.72
CA ILE A 37 -7.29 -9.92 -7.20
C ILE A 37 -8.21 -9.96 -5.98
N ALA A 38 -9.14 -9.01 -5.91
CA ALA A 38 -10.24 -9.07 -4.97
C ALA A 38 -10.95 -10.39 -5.25
N GLU A 39 -11.02 -11.27 -4.26
CA GLU A 39 -11.96 -12.39 -4.31
C GLU A 39 -13.35 -11.80 -4.59
N GLU A 40 -13.99 -12.24 -5.68
CA GLU A 40 -15.29 -11.74 -6.10
C GLU A 40 -16.28 -11.77 -4.92
N GLY A 41 -16.68 -10.59 -4.44
CA GLY A 41 -17.77 -10.42 -3.46
C GLY A 41 -17.39 -9.84 -2.09
N MET A 42 -16.12 -9.72 -1.73
CA MET A 42 -15.74 -9.12 -0.43
C MET A 42 -15.59 -7.60 -0.54
N THR A 43 -16.36 -6.86 0.25
CA THR A 43 -16.32 -5.40 0.31
C THR A 43 -16.32 -4.90 1.74
N THR A 44 -15.33 -4.07 2.06
CA THR A 44 -15.36 -3.23 3.26
C THR A 44 -16.34 -2.08 3.00
N LYS A 45 -17.41 -2.01 3.80
CA LYS A 45 -18.49 -1.04 3.65
C LYS A 45 -18.40 0.02 4.75
N VAL A 46 -18.37 1.28 4.36
CA VAL A 46 -18.37 2.42 5.28
C VAL A 46 -19.52 3.35 4.92
N VAL A 47 -20.34 3.72 5.89
CA VAL A 47 -21.38 4.74 5.74
C VAL A 47 -20.90 5.99 6.46
N ILE A 48 -20.75 7.09 5.71
CA ILE A 48 -20.24 8.36 6.24
C ILE A 48 -21.34 9.40 6.18
N HIS A 49 -21.69 9.95 7.35
CA HIS A 49 -22.55 11.12 7.49
C HIS A 49 -21.68 12.34 7.71
N TYR A 50 -21.92 13.41 6.96
CA TYR A 50 -21.12 14.62 6.97
C TYR A 50 -21.97 15.86 7.12
N ARG A 51 -21.66 16.65 8.14
CA ARG A 51 -22.22 18.00 8.34
C ARG A 51 -21.12 19.03 8.10
N PRO A 52 -21.20 19.83 7.02
CA PRO A 52 -20.17 20.83 6.75
C PRO A 52 -20.18 21.96 7.77
N SER A 53 -19.03 22.62 7.94
CA SER A 53 -18.89 23.84 8.72
C SER A 53 -19.79 24.95 8.19
N GLU A 54 -20.19 25.88 9.07
CA GLU A 54 -21.13 26.97 8.72
C GLU A 54 -20.66 27.81 7.53
N ASP A 55 -19.36 28.03 7.39
CA ASP A 55 -18.75 28.78 6.28
C ASP A 55 -18.76 28.01 4.95
N ARG A 56 -18.92 26.69 4.98
CA ARG A 56 -18.91 25.80 3.80
C ARG A 56 -20.28 25.23 3.47
N LYS A 57 -21.33 25.65 4.19
CA LYS A 57 -22.70 25.23 3.90
C LYS A 57 -23.09 25.64 2.47
N GLY A 58 -23.45 24.65 1.68
CA GLY A 58 -23.88 24.83 0.29
C GLY A 58 -22.76 24.72 -0.74
N GLU A 59 -21.52 24.44 -0.33
CA GLU A 59 -20.48 24.02 -1.27
C GLU A 59 -20.77 22.62 -1.82
N ASP A 60 -20.37 22.41 -3.07
CA ASP A 60 -20.35 21.09 -3.69
C ASP A 60 -19.13 20.32 -3.17
N SER A 61 -19.40 19.12 -2.68
CA SER A 61 -18.44 18.30 -1.94
C SER A 61 -18.49 16.87 -2.45
N SER A 62 -17.36 16.19 -2.43
CA SER A 62 -17.22 14.74 -2.61
C SER A 62 -16.27 14.17 -1.55
N ILE A 63 -16.29 12.85 -1.39
CA ILE A 63 -15.41 12.15 -0.46
C ILE A 63 -14.28 11.49 -1.25
N TRP A 64 -13.04 11.71 -0.84
CA TRP A 64 -11.91 10.88 -1.25
C TRP A 64 -11.65 9.86 -0.15
N ALA A 65 -11.72 8.55 -0.45
CA ALA A 65 -11.52 7.49 0.53
C ALA A 65 -10.53 6.43 0.02
N TRP A 66 -9.67 5.94 0.93
CA TRP A 66 -8.58 5.02 0.63
C TRP A 66 -8.40 3.99 1.75
N PRO A 67 -8.00 2.74 1.45
CA PRO A 67 -7.51 1.83 2.47
C PRO A 67 -6.12 2.28 2.94
N LEU A 68 -5.74 1.99 4.20
CA LEU A 68 -4.49 2.47 4.83
C LEU A 68 -3.22 2.31 3.98
N ASN A 69 -3.15 1.28 3.12
CA ASN A 69 -2.00 0.97 2.26
C ASN A 69 -2.36 0.89 0.77
N GLY A 70 -3.36 1.63 0.30
CA GLY A 70 -3.76 1.60 -1.11
C GLY A 70 -4.18 2.96 -1.67
N GLY A 71 -4.47 2.96 -2.97
CA GLY A 71 -4.96 4.15 -3.67
C GLY A 71 -6.38 4.52 -3.24
N GLY A 72 -6.68 5.81 -3.27
CA GLY A 72 -8.02 6.31 -3.00
C GLY A 72 -8.92 6.36 -4.23
N ASN A 73 -10.22 6.47 -3.98
CA ASN A 73 -11.23 6.74 -4.99
C ASN A 73 -12.14 7.88 -4.51
N GLU A 74 -12.72 8.58 -5.48
CA GLU A 74 -13.72 9.61 -5.23
C GLU A 74 -15.12 9.01 -5.18
N TYR A 75 -15.92 9.45 -4.21
CA TYR A 75 -17.29 9.05 -3.98
C TYR A 75 -18.19 10.28 -3.85
N ASP A 76 -19.31 10.26 -4.55
CA ASP A 76 -20.34 11.28 -4.41
C ASP A 76 -21.18 11.03 -3.16
N PHE A 77 -21.74 12.11 -2.61
CA PHE A 77 -22.82 11.97 -1.61
C PHE A 77 -24.07 11.43 -2.30
N GLU A 78 -24.64 10.36 -1.75
CA GLU A 78 -25.80 9.68 -2.32
C GLU A 78 -27.13 10.35 -1.92
N GLY A 79 -27.12 11.07 -0.80
CA GLY A 79 -28.31 11.71 -0.25
C GLY A 79 -28.01 12.60 0.95
N GLY A 80 -29.06 12.95 1.69
CA GLY A 80 -28.93 13.67 2.95
C GLY A 80 -30.04 13.30 3.92
N ASP A 81 -29.67 13.23 5.19
CA ASP A 81 -30.54 12.94 6.31
C ASP A 81 -30.67 14.15 7.24
N ALA A 82 -31.20 13.94 8.44
CA ALA A 82 -31.36 14.99 9.44
C ALA A 82 -30.02 15.47 10.06
N PHE A 83 -28.91 14.73 9.89
CA PHE A 83 -27.58 15.17 10.29
C PHE A 83 -26.89 16.00 9.20
N GLY A 84 -26.92 15.53 7.96
CA GLY A 84 -26.21 16.17 6.86
C GLY A 84 -26.25 15.37 5.56
N LYS A 85 -25.23 15.50 4.72
CA LYS A 85 -25.07 14.66 3.52
C LYS A 85 -24.55 13.28 3.95
N TYR A 86 -24.88 12.21 3.23
CA TYR A 86 -24.28 10.90 3.49
C TYR A 86 -23.80 10.20 2.21
N ALA A 87 -22.84 9.31 2.36
CA ALA A 87 -22.33 8.45 1.28
C ALA A 87 -22.11 7.02 1.78
N VAL A 88 -22.29 6.05 0.89
CA VAL A 88 -21.97 4.64 1.14
C VAL A 88 -20.74 4.27 0.31
N ILE A 89 -19.65 3.99 1.01
CA ILE A 89 -18.36 3.67 0.41
C ILE A 89 -18.18 2.17 0.45
N ASN A 90 -17.96 1.56 -0.72
CA ASN A 90 -17.67 0.14 -0.86
C ASN A 90 -16.26 -0.01 -1.42
N LEU A 91 -15.33 -0.46 -0.58
CA LEU A 91 -13.96 -0.75 -0.98
C LEU A 91 -13.80 -2.25 -1.17
N ALA A 92 -13.32 -2.69 -2.33
CA ALA A 92 -13.07 -4.10 -2.60
C ALA A 92 -11.98 -4.65 -1.68
N GLY A 93 -12.21 -5.83 -1.10
CA GLY A 93 -11.31 -6.50 -0.16
C GLY A 93 -11.55 -6.18 1.32
N GLN A 94 -10.77 -6.82 2.18
CA GLN A 94 -10.77 -6.63 3.62
C GLN A 94 -9.75 -5.56 4.01
N HIS A 95 -10.23 -4.48 4.63
CA HIS A 95 -9.39 -3.40 5.13
C HIS A 95 -9.67 -3.21 6.62
N ASP A 96 -8.64 -3.34 7.46
CA ASP A 96 -8.77 -3.12 8.91
C ASP A 96 -9.01 -1.64 9.24
N GLN A 97 -8.60 -0.72 8.34
CA GLN A 97 -8.77 0.71 8.51
C GLN A 97 -8.97 1.39 7.14
N VAL A 98 -9.90 2.34 7.10
CA VAL A 98 -10.20 3.17 5.93
C VAL A 98 -9.94 4.64 6.28
N GLY A 99 -9.12 5.30 5.46
CA GLY A 99 -8.94 6.74 5.49
C GLY A 99 -9.95 7.44 4.58
N PHE A 100 -10.41 8.63 4.96
CA PHE A 100 -11.18 9.50 4.08
C PHE A 100 -10.96 10.98 4.37
N LEU A 101 -11.26 11.82 3.38
CA LEU A 101 -11.41 13.27 3.55
C LEU A 101 -12.55 13.77 2.66
N VAL A 102 -13.13 14.91 3.02
CA VAL A 102 -14.06 15.63 2.15
C VAL A 102 -13.28 16.69 1.37
N LYS A 103 -13.56 16.81 0.07
CA LYS A 103 -12.98 17.83 -0.81
C LYS A 103 -14.07 18.45 -1.67
N SER A 104 -13.72 19.54 -2.34
CA SER A 104 -14.55 20.12 -3.41
C SER A 104 -14.82 19.08 -4.51
N ALA A 105 -16.05 19.03 -5.03
CA ALA A 105 -16.40 18.09 -6.09
C ALA A 105 -15.63 18.34 -7.41
N GLU A 106 -15.32 19.60 -7.74
CA GLU A 106 -14.68 19.97 -9.01
C GLU A 106 -13.17 20.22 -8.89
N SER A 107 -12.58 20.09 -7.69
CA SER A 107 -11.17 20.38 -7.46
C SER A 107 -10.57 19.59 -6.30
N TRP A 108 -9.25 19.67 -6.12
CA TRP A 108 -8.54 19.06 -4.99
C TRP A 108 -8.50 19.96 -3.74
N ASN A 109 -9.34 20.99 -3.68
CA ASN A 109 -9.45 21.83 -2.49
C ASN A 109 -10.07 21.03 -1.35
N TYR A 110 -9.24 20.70 -0.35
CA TYR A 110 -9.67 19.95 0.82
C TYR A 110 -10.66 20.74 1.67
N GLN A 111 -11.73 20.05 2.08
CA GLN A 111 -12.78 20.57 2.95
C GLN A 111 -12.71 19.97 4.37
N THR A 112 -11.92 18.93 4.59
CA THR A 112 -11.58 18.39 5.92
C THR A 112 -10.12 17.94 5.94
N ALA A 113 -9.58 17.70 7.14
CA ALA A 113 -8.37 16.89 7.29
C ALA A 113 -8.65 15.40 6.99
N ASP A 114 -7.58 14.61 6.94
CA ASP A 114 -7.64 13.16 6.85
C ASP A 114 -8.27 12.57 8.12
N GLN A 115 -9.25 11.68 7.92
CA GLN A 115 -9.96 10.96 8.96
C GLN A 115 -9.71 9.45 8.79
N PHE A 116 -9.70 8.69 9.89
CA PHE A 116 -9.43 7.25 9.86
C PHE A 116 -10.48 6.47 10.65
N ILE A 117 -11.04 5.43 10.03
CA ILE A 117 -12.13 4.61 10.54
C ILE A 117 -11.63 3.17 10.72
N ASP A 118 -11.87 2.57 11.89
CA ASP A 118 -11.69 1.14 12.12
C ASP A 118 -12.79 0.38 11.37
N THR A 119 -12.38 -0.49 10.47
CA THR A 119 -13.25 -1.27 9.59
C THR A 119 -12.94 -2.76 9.66
N ALA A 120 -12.32 -3.24 10.76
CA ALA A 120 -11.92 -4.64 10.92
C ALA A 120 -13.09 -5.64 10.82
N SER A 121 -14.32 -5.21 11.14
CA SER A 121 -15.55 -6.00 10.98
C SER A 121 -16.08 -6.05 9.54
N GLY A 122 -15.47 -5.31 8.62
CA GLY A 122 -15.97 -5.07 7.27
C GLY A 122 -17.08 -4.04 7.17
N LEU A 123 -17.56 -3.52 8.31
CA LEU A 123 -18.64 -2.54 8.38
C LEU A 123 -18.31 -1.41 9.37
N ALA A 124 -18.43 -0.17 8.92
CA ALA A 124 -18.42 0.98 9.81
C ALA A 124 -19.50 2.00 9.43
N HIS A 125 -20.04 2.67 10.44
CA HIS A 125 -21.03 3.73 10.28
C HIS A 125 -20.60 4.90 11.16
N VAL A 126 -20.29 6.04 10.53
CA VAL A 126 -19.67 7.18 11.21
C VAL A 126 -20.34 8.51 10.86
N TRP A 127 -20.21 9.46 11.78
CA TRP A 127 -20.66 10.84 11.68
C TRP A 127 -19.47 11.78 11.86
N LEU A 128 -19.25 12.65 10.88
CA LEU A 128 -18.26 13.71 10.90
C LEU A 128 -18.99 15.06 11.00
N ASP A 129 -18.79 15.76 12.11
CA ASP A 129 -19.45 17.03 12.39
C ASP A 129 -18.69 18.26 11.83
N GLU A 130 -19.27 19.44 12.04
CA GLU A 130 -18.76 20.73 11.58
C GLU A 130 -17.41 21.14 12.20
N GLU A 131 -17.02 20.50 13.30
CA GLU A 131 -15.75 20.69 14.00
C GLU A 131 -14.76 19.56 13.65
N GLU A 132 -15.10 18.72 12.67
CA GLU A 132 -14.35 17.54 12.24
C GLU A 132 -14.19 16.47 13.32
N HIS A 133 -15.11 16.41 14.29
CA HIS A 133 -15.15 15.31 15.24
C HIS A 133 -15.83 14.09 14.60
N LEU A 134 -15.09 12.98 14.56
CA LEU A 134 -15.56 11.69 14.05
C LEU A 134 -16.16 10.84 15.19
N SER A 135 -17.37 10.34 14.99
CA SER A 135 -18.10 9.50 15.94
C SER A 135 -18.69 8.25 15.26
N TYR A 136 -18.78 7.13 15.98
CA TYR A 136 -19.45 5.89 15.55
C TYR A 136 -20.93 5.82 15.96
N ALA A 137 -21.45 6.93 16.50
CA ALA A 137 -22.84 7.10 16.85
C ALA A 137 -23.31 8.51 16.44
N PRO A 138 -24.58 8.66 16.03
CA PRO A 138 -25.14 9.96 15.75
C PRO A 138 -25.14 10.81 17.04
N PRO A 139 -24.94 12.14 16.93
CA PRO A 139 -24.91 13.02 18.11
C PRO A 139 -26.26 13.13 18.82
N ALA A 140 -27.35 12.80 18.12
CA ALA A 140 -28.70 12.71 18.67
C ALA A 140 -29.53 11.70 17.86
N GLU A 141 -30.54 11.09 18.49
CA GLU A 141 -31.40 10.09 17.84
C GLU A 141 -32.24 10.67 16.70
N GLU A 142 -32.65 11.94 16.83
CA GLU A 142 -33.45 12.67 15.83
C GLU A 142 -32.74 12.88 14.50
N VAL A 143 -31.40 12.80 14.49
CA VAL A 143 -30.58 13.01 13.29
C VAL A 143 -30.07 11.71 12.66
N ALA A 144 -30.45 10.56 13.22
CA ALA A 144 -30.08 9.26 12.68
C ALA A 144 -30.94 8.90 11.45
N PRO A 145 -30.41 8.11 10.50
CA PRO A 145 -31.21 7.59 9.38
C PRO A 145 -32.43 6.81 9.86
N GLN A 146 -33.55 6.87 9.14
CA GLN A 146 -34.80 6.23 9.54
C GLN A 146 -35.34 5.33 8.43
N THR A 147 -35.90 4.19 8.81
CA THR A 147 -36.76 3.37 7.93
C THR A 147 -38.04 2.96 8.66
N LYS A 148 -39.08 2.64 7.92
CA LYS A 148 -40.35 2.14 8.49
C LYS A 148 -40.43 0.63 8.53
N LYS A 149 -39.69 -0.03 7.64
CA LYS A 149 -39.68 -1.49 7.50
C LYS A 149 -38.29 -1.97 7.13
N MET A 150 -37.89 -3.10 7.68
CA MET A 150 -36.67 -3.78 7.29
C MET A 150 -36.76 -5.27 7.60
N THR A 151 -36.31 -6.11 6.67
CA THR A 151 -36.09 -7.53 6.92
C THR A 151 -34.62 -7.75 7.28
N VAL A 152 -34.36 -8.43 8.39
CA VAL A 152 -33.00 -8.74 8.86
C VAL A 152 -32.74 -10.23 8.75
N ASN A 153 -31.62 -10.59 8.11
CA ASN A 153 -31.08 -11.94 8.09
C ASN A 153 -29.85 -11.99 8.99
N LEU A 154 -29.98 -12.65 10.14
CA LEU A 154 -28.89 -12.84 11.08
C LEU A 154 -28.29 -14.23 10.91
N HIS A 155 -26.98 -14.29 10.73
CA HIS A 155 -26.18 -15.51 10.57
C HIS A 155 -25.30 -15.71 11.81
N TYR A 156 -25.45 -16.85 12.50
CA TYR A 156 -24.79 -17.10 13.79
C TYR A 156 -23.88 -18.32 13.78
N TYR A 157 -22.61 -18.12 14.10
CA TYR A 157 -21.61 -19.18 14.24
C TYR A 157 -21.34 -19.51 15.70
N ARG A 158 -21.40 -20.82 16.02
CA ARG A 158 -20.92 -21.42 17.26
C ARG A 158 -19.93 -22.52 16.93
N SER A 159 -18.75 -22.49 17.53
CA SER A 159 -17.69 -23.48 17.31
C SER A 159 -18.12 -24.89 17.73
N GLY A 160 -18.94 -25.00 18.80
CA GLY A 160 -19.45 -26.26 19.32
C GLY A 160 -20.60 -26.88 18.51
N ASN A 161 -21.16 -26.17 17.51
CA ASN A 161 -22.39 -26.54 16.81
C ASN A 161 -23.59 -26.84 17.76
N ASP A 162 -23.61 -26.26 18.95
CA ASP A 162 -24.53 -26.53 20.05
C ASP A 162 -25.65 -25.46 20.15
N TYR A 163 -26.43 -25.36 19.08
CA TYR A 163 -27.49 -24.34 18.92
C TYR A 163 -28.79 -24.62 19.69
N GLU A 164 -28.90 -25.75 20.39
CA GLU A 164 -30.15 -26.13 21.06
C GLU A 164 -30.54 -25.10 22.14
N GLY A 165 -31.76 -24.56 22.03
CA GLY A 165 -32.32 -23.55 22.93
C GLY A 165 -31.87 -22.11 22.64
N TRP A 166 -30.92 -21.91 21.72
CA TRP A 166 -30.48 -20.57 21.32
C TRP A 166 -31.50 -19.90 20.38
N ASN A 167 -31.73 -18.61 20.56
CA ASN A 167 -32.60 -17.76 19.75
C ASN A 167 -32.08 -16.32 19.74
N VAL A 168 -32.66 -15.48 18.87
CA VAL A 168 -32.39 -14.05 18.81
C VAL A 168 -33.51 -13.31 19.54
N TRP A 169 -33.16 -12.51 20.55
CA TRP A 169 -34.05 -11.52 21.15
C TRP A 169 -33.73 -10.15 20.54
N HIS A 170 -34.63 -9.61 19.71
CA HIS A 170 -34.41 -8.36 18.97
C HIS A 170 -35.46 -7.30 19.32
N TRP A 171 -35.10 -6.02 19.20
CA TRP A 171 -36.01 -4.90 19.41
C TRP A 171 -35.57 -3.66 18.62
N ILE A 172 -36.56 -2.86 18.24
CA ILE A 172 -36.34 -1.48 17.81
C ILE A 172 -35.98 -0.66 19.06
N ASP A 173 -35.00 0.24 18.96
CA ASP A 173 -34.60 1.08 20.09
C ASP A 173 -35.83 1.82 20.69
N GLY A 174 -35.95 1.78 22.01
CA GLY A 174 -37.10 2.33 22.74
C GLY A 174 -38.42 1.54 22.65
N LYS A 175 -38.45 0.35 22.02
CA LYS A 175 -39.64 -0.52 21.90
C LYS A 175 -39.44 -1.87 22.62
N ASP A 176 -40.53 -2.61 22.77
CA ASP A 176 -40.52 -3.95 23.37
C ASP A 176 -39.85 -4.98 22.44
N GLY A 177 -39.13 -5.94 23.04
CA GLY A 177 -38.45 -6.98 22.29
C GLY A 177 -39.29 -8.17 21.90
N GLN A 178 -38.81 -8.88 20.88
CA GLN A 178 -39.42 -10.06 20.29
C GLN A 178 -38.37 -11.15 20.06
N GLN A 179 -38.83 -12.39 20.02
CA GLN A 179 -37.99 -13.56 19.78
C GLN A 179 -38.08 -13.99 18.31
N ALA A 180 -36.92 -14.24 17.72
CA ALA A 180 -36.78 -14.90 16.43
C ALA A 180 -35.98 -16.21 16.60
N GLU A 181 -36.50 -17.28 16.03
CA GLU A 181 -35.87 -18.60 16.08
C GLU A 181 -34.79 -18.75 15.00
N PHE A 182 -33.76 -19.52 15.31
CA PHE A 182 -32.81 -20.01 14.32
C PHE A 182 -33.45 -21.11 13.45
N ALA A 183 -34.25 -20.70 12.48
CA ALA A 183 -35.12 -21.57 11.69
C ALA A 183 -34.44 -22.20 10.47
N ALA A 184 -33.28 -21.70 10.04
CA ALA A 184 -32.53 -22.20 8.89
C ALA A 184 -31.03 -22.29 9.16
N GLU A 185 -30.26 -22.74 8.17
CA GLU A 185 -28.80 -22.85 8.22
C GLU A 185 -28.19 -22.57 6.84
N ASP A 186 -26.97 -22.05 6.85
CA ASP A 186 -26.15 -21.84 5.67
C ASP A 186 -24.73 -22.39 5.89
N SER A 187 -23.79 -22.06 5.00
CA SER A 187 -22.39 -22.49 5.15
C SER A 187 -21.65 -21.84 6.31
N TYR A 188 -22.19 -20.76 6.88
CA TYR A 188 -21.60 -20.06 8.01
C TYR A 188 -22.09 -20.62 9.35
N GLY A 189 -23.39 -20.87 9.51
CA GLY A 189 -23.99 -21.38 10.73
C GLY A 189 -25.52 -21.40 10.69
N LYS A 190 -26.17 -21.18 11.83
CA LYS A 190 -27.64 -21.08 11.91
C LYS A 190 -28.11 -19.68 11.58
N THR A 191 -29.28 -19.57 10.93
CA THR A 191 -29.81 -18.28 10.49
C THR A 191 -31.20 -18.01 11.09
N ALA A 192 -31.45 -16.74 11.42
CA ALA A 192 -32.73 -16.23 11.86
C ALA A 192 -33.13 -15.05 10.97
N THR A 193 -34.35 -15.07 10.43
CA THR A 193 -34.90 -13.97 9.65
C THR A 193 -36.09 -13.37 10.40
N PHE A 194 -36.09 -12.05 10.57
CA PHE A 194 -37.18 -11.34 11.23
C PHE A 194 -37.44 -9.98 10.59
N ASP A 195 -38.71 -9.57 10.64
CA ASP A 195 -39.18 -8.30 10.10
C ASP A 195 -39.33 -7.27 11.23
N LEU A 196 -38.86 -6.06 10.97
CA LEU A 196 -39.03 -4.90 11.82
C LEU A 196 -39.99 -3.94 11.13
N GLU A 197 -41.00 -3.46 11.85
CA GLU A 197 -41.95 -2.47 11.33
C GLU A 197 -42.32 -1.48 12.43
N ASP A 198 -42.15 -0.18 12.16
CA ASP A 198 -42.71 0.90 12.95
C ASP A 198 -43.30 1.97 12.02
N ALA A 199 -44.56 2.35 12.27
CA ALA A 199 -45.25 3.37 11.50
C ALA A 199 -44.61 4.77 11.67
N GLU A 200 -44.00 5.01 12.84
CA GLU A 200 -43.28 6.24 13.17
C GLU A 200 -41.86 6.27 12.57
N GLY A 201 -41.35 5.11 12.14
CA GLY A 201 -39.96 4.93 11.70
C GLY A 201 -39.03 4.57 12.85
N PHE A 202 -37.88 3.98 12.51
CA PHE A 202 -36.81 3.67 13.46
C PHE A 202 -35.43 3.79 12.82
N SER A 203 -34.42 4.11 13.64
CA SER A 203 -33.03 4.26 13.23
C SER A 203 -32.10 3.15 13.68
N LYS A 204 -32.47 2.44 14.74
CA LYS A 204 -31.55 1.53 15.43
C LYS A 204 -32.26 0.24 15.81
N LEU A 205 -31.62 -0.86 15.41
CA LEU A 205 -31.97 -2.21 15.82
C LEU A 205 -31.00 -2.65 16.92
N ASN A 206 -31.54 -3.28 17.96
CA ASN A 206 -30.76 -3.95 18.97
C ASN A 206 -31.13 -5.44 19.02
N PHE A 207 -30.17 -6.29 19.36
CA PHE A 207 -30.44 -7.71 19.58
C PHE A 207 -29.44 -8.34 20.56
N ILE A 208 -29.89 -9.44 21.16
CA ILE A 208 -29.10 -10.32 22.02
C ILE A 208 -29.31 -11.75 21.52
N ILE A 209 -28.23 -12.50 21.40
CA ILE A 209 -28.34 -13.96 21.24
C ILE A 209 -28.42 -14.58 22.63
N ARG A 210 -29.45 -15.38 22.88
CA ARG A 210 -29.71 -15.96 24.21
C ARG A 210 -30.13 -17.41 24.11
N LYS A 211 -29.87 -18.17 25.17
CA LYS A 211 -30.40 -19.51 25.37
C LYS A 211 -31.60 -19.46 26.29
N GLY A 212 -32.71 -20.02 25.83
CA GLY A 212 -33.96 -20.13 26.57
C GLY A 212 -34.38 -21.58 26.76
N THR A 213 -35.13 -21.82 27.84
CA THR A 213 -35.89 -23.04 28.11
C THR A 213 -37.33 -22.68 28.45
N PRO A 214 -38.29 -23.62 28.40
CA PRO A 214 -39.68 -23.33 28.79
C PRO A 214 -39.85 -22.74 30.19
N ASP A 215 -38.92 -23.04 31.12
CA ASP A 215 -38.98 -22.56 32.51
C ASP A 215 -38.08 -21.34 32.78
N ASN A 216 -37.17 -21.01 31.86
CA ASN A 216 -36.27 -19.85 31.96
C ASN A 216 -35.85 -19.36 30.56
N GLU A 217 -36.45 -18.27 30.09
CA GLU A 217 -36.19 -17.66 28.78
C GLU A 217 -34.80 -16.99 28.67
N TRP A 218 -34.15 -16.72 29.80
CA TRP A 218 -32.82 -16.09 29.90
C TRP A 218 -31.85 -17.00 30.66
N GLN A 219 -31.76 -18.27 30.25
CA GLN A 219 -30.85 -19.21 30.88
C GLN A 219 -29.39 -18.79 30.69
N GLU A 220 -29.05 -18.33 29.49
CA GLU A 220 -27.70 -17.96 29.09
C GLU A 220 -27.77 -16.81 28.07
N LYS A 221 -26.75 -15.95 28.04
CA LYS A 221 -26.56 -14.94 27.02
C LYS A 221 -25.24 -15.21 26.28
N ASP A 222 -25.24 -14.92 24.99
CA ASP A 222 -24.03 -14.95 24.16
C ASP A 222 -23.26 -13.64 24.35
N GLY A 223 -22.32 -13.64 25.29
CA GLY A 223 -21.59 -12.44 25.72
C GLY A 223 -22.40 -11.53 26.66
N ASP A 224 -21.75 -10.43 27.06
CA ASP A 224 -22.24 -9.52 28.10
C ASP A 224 -22.84 -8.21 27.56
N SER A 225 -22.84 -7.99 26.24
CA SER A 225 -23.24 -6.72 25.61
C SER A 225 -24.39 -6.89 24.63
N ASP A 226 -25.28 -5.90 24.60
CA ASP A 226 -26.29 -5.76 23.55
C ASP A 226 -25.59 -5.40 22.24
N ARG A 227 -25.99 -6.03 21.13
CA ARG A 227 -25.48 -5.73 19.80
C ARG A 227 -26.44 -4.75 19.11
N SER A 228 -25.92 -3.67 18.53
CA SER A 228 -26.72 -2.61 17.89
C SER A 228 -26.23 -2.29 16.49
N VAL A 229 -27.17 -2.03 15.57
CA VAL A 229 -26.88 -1.58 14.20
C VAL A 229 -27.80 -0.42 13.85
N TYR A 230 -27.24 0.63 13.24
CA TYR A 230 -28.03 1.71 12.65
C TYR A 230 -28.51 1.32 11.25
N VAL A 231 -29.73 1.71 10.91
CA VAL A 231 -30.27 1.51 9.58
C VAL A 231 -29.62 2.46 8.58
N ILE A 232 -29.69 2.11 7.30
CA ILE A 232 -29.29 2.97 6.18
C ILE A 232 -30.55 3.38 5.44
N GLU A 233 -30.65 4.65 5.05
CA GLU A 233 -31.81 5.15 4.33
C GLU A 233 -31.99 4.41 2.99
N GLY A 234 -33.21 3.94 2.73
CA GLY A 234 -33.54 3.16 1.53
C GLY A 234 -33.14 1.67 1.57
N GLN A 235 -32.61 1.17 2.69
CA GLN A 235 -32.31 -0.25 2.87
C GLN A 235 -33.55 -1.04 3.34
N ASP A 236 -34.06 -1.92 2.47
CA ASP A 236 -35.20 -2.79 2.81
C ASP A 236 -34.76 -4.13 3.47
N THR A 237 -33.52 -4.55 3.22
CA THR A 237 -32.96 -5.83 3.70
C THR A 237 -31.57 -5.65 4.28
N MET A 238 -31.27 -6.32 5.40
CA MET A 238 -29.97 -6.27 6.07
C MET A 238 -29.49 -7.68 6.42
N ASP A 239 -28.32 -8.05 5.91
CA ASP A 239 -27.62 -9.28 6.28
C ASP A 239 -26.50 -8.94 7.28
N ILE A 240 -26.49 -9.66 8.41
CA ILE A 240 -25.49 -9.51 9.48
C ILE A 240 -24.97 -10.86 9.94
N TRP A 241 -23.66 -10.94 10.19
CA TRP A 241 -22.99 -12.11 10.72
C TRP A 241 -22.48 -11.83 12.13
N VAL A 242 -22.62 -12.81 13.00
CA VAL A 242 -22.18 -12.75 14.40
C VAL A 242 -21.62 -14.09 14.84
N MET A 243 -20.65 -14.04 15.74
CA MET A 243 -19.97 -15.21 16.30
C MET A 243 -20.18 -15.26 17.81
N GLU A 244 -20.23 -16.47 18.35
CA GLU A 244 -20.35 -16.67 19.80
C GLU A 244 -19.27 -15.92 20.58
N ASN A 245 -19.67 -15.28 21.68
CA ASN A 245 -18.86 -14.44 22.56
C ASN A 245 -18.10 -13.28 21.87
N ASP A 246 -18.46 -12.94 20.62
CA ASP A 246 -17.91 -11.79 19.91
C ASP A 246 -18.92 -10.65 19.88
N ALA A 247 -18.54 -9.47 20.38
CA ALA A 247 -19.42 -8.31 20.40
C ALA A 247 -19.60 -7.68 19.01
N LEU A 248 -18.72 -7.97 18.05
CA LEU A 248 -18.76 -7.37 16.72
C LEU A 248 -19.89 -7.93 15.85
N ILE A 249 -20.35 -7.08 14.94
CA ILE A 249 -21.35 -7.38 13.92
C ILE A 249 -20.67 -7.16 12.58
N TYR A 250 -20.75 -8.17 11.72
CA TYR A 250 -20.03 -8.21 10.46
C TYR A 250 -21.00 -8.17 9.28
N ASN A 251 -20.56 -7.65 8.14
CA ASN A 251 -21.33 -7.61 6.90
C ASN A 251 -21.01 -8.75 5.92
N HIS A 252 -20.04 -9.61 6.25
CA HIS A 252 -19.69 -10.80 5.47
C HIS A 252 -18.97 -11.82 6.36
N PRO A 253 -19.17 -13.14 6.19
CA PRO A 253 -18.61 -14.16 7.09
C PRO A 253 -17.08 -14.25 7.07
N GLU A 254 -16.44 -13.83 5.98
CA GLU A 254 -14.97 -13.88 5.83
C GLU A 254 -14.23 -12.84 6.69
N PHE A 255 -14.91 -11.77 7.14
CA PHE A 255 -14.33 -10.87 8.15
C PHE A 255 -14.22 -11.53 9.52
N ILE A 256 -14.88 -12.67 9.73
CA ILE A 256 -14.98 -13.33 11.02
C ILE A 256 -13.90 -14.39 11.13
N VAL A 257 -12.94 -14.15 12.02
CA VAL A 257 -11.94 -15.16 12.33
C VAL A 257 -12.53 -16.16 13.34
N LYS A 258 -12.92 -17.34 12.85
CA LYS A 258 -13.60 -18.38 13.66
C LYS A 258 -12.72 -18.96 14.77
N ASP A 259 -11.42 -19.09 14.52
CA ASP A 259 -10.45 -19.67 15.46
C ASP A 259 -9.56 -18.59 16.05
N GLN A 260 -9.17 -18.73 17.32
CA GLN A 260 -8.08 -17.91 17.83
C GLN A 260 -6.79 -18.31 17.12
N ARG A 261 -6.03 -17.32 16.65
CA ARG A 261 -4.72 -17.50 16.03
C ARG A 261 -3.90 -16.24 16.20
N ILE A 262 -2.59 -16.36 16.01
CA ILE A 262 -1.74 -15.18 15.88
C ILE A 262 -2.00 -14.59 14.48
N LYS A 263 -2.51 -13.36 14.41
CA LYS A 263 -2.74 -12.61 13.17
C LYS A 263 -1.43 -12.12 12.59
N LYS A 264 -0.54 -11.60 13.44
CA LYS A 264 0.76 -11.05 13.05
C LYS A 264 1.72 -11.05 14.23
N ALA A 265 3.01 -11.22 13.97
CA ALA A 265 4.07 -10.87 14.90
C ALA A 265 5.15 -10.04 14.19
N SER A 266 5.67 -9.00 14.83
CA SER A 266 6.71 -8.15 14.23
C SER A 266 7.72 -7.61 15.24
N ILE A 267 8.98 -7.52 14.81
CA ILE A 267 10.09 -6.96 15.60
C ILE A 267 9.97 -5.43 15.63
N GLU A 268 9.67 -4.87 16.80
CA GLU A 268 9.46 -3.42 16.99
C GLU A 268 10.71 -2.70 17.51
N THR A 269 11.54 -3.40 18.28
CA THR A 269 12.87 -2.94 18.70
C THR A 269 13.85 -4.11 18.64
N MET A 270 15.14 -3.88 18.93
CA MET A 270 16.12 -4.96 18.95
C MET A 270 15.81 -6.08 19.96
N GLN A 271 14.87 -5.91 20.88
CA GLN A 271 14.51 -6.94 21.88
C GLN A 271 12.99 -7.12 22.04
N GLU A 272 12.16 -6.41 21.27
CA GLU A 272 10.72 -6.42 21.47
C GLU A 272 10.00 -6.89 20.21
N ILE A 273 9.07 -7.82 20.40
CA ILE A 273 8.17 -8.32 19.37
C ILE A 273 6.76 -7.95 19.75
N ASN A 274 6.06 -7.21 18.88
CA ASN A 274 4.63 -7.03 19.00
C ASN A 274 3.91 -8.23 18.39
N ILE A 275 2.88 -8.72 19.08
CA ILE A 275 2.05 -9.84 18.67
C ILE A 275 0.61 -9.35 18.61
N SER A 276 -0.05 -9.58 17.47
CA SER A 276 -1.47 -9.36 17.28
C SER A 276 -2.19 -10.69 17.13
N LEU A 277 -3.22 -10.91 17.93
CA LEU A 277 -4.14 -12.04 17.86
C LEU A 277 -5.34 -11.70 16.97
N ALA A 278 -5.98 -12.74 16.44
CA ALA A 278 -7.18 -12.56 15.62
C ALA A 278 -8.40 -12.13 16.43
N LYS A 279 -8.54 -12.61 17.68
CA LYS A 279 -9.61 -12.23 18.61
C LYS A 279 -9.02 -11.50 19.82
N LYS A 280 -9.81 -10.57 20.38
CA LYS A 280 -9.48 -9.98 21.68
C LYS A 280 -9.58 -11.05 22.78
N GLU A 281 -8.60 -11.06 23.67
CA GLU A 281 -8.52 -11.96 24.82
C GLU A 281 -8.08 -11.20 26.07
N ARG A 282 -8.24 -11.83 27.23
CA ARG A 282 -7.69 -11.31 28.47
C ARG A 282 -6.20 -11.63 28.52
N LEU A 283 -5.39 -10.68 28.06
CA LEU A 283 -3.95 -10.86 27.87
C LEU A 283 -3.16 -10.95 29.18
N ALA A 284 -3.75 -10.52 30.31
CA ALA A 284 -3.18 -10.70 31.65
C ALA A 284 -2.94 -12.18 32.03
N ASP A 285 -3.60 -13.12 31.34
CA ASP A 285 -3.42 -14.56 31.54
C ASP A 285 -2.35 -15.17 30.61
N ILE A 286 -1.57 -14.35 29.89
CA ILE A 286 -0.43 -14.77 29.06
C ILE A 286 0.85 -14.42 29.82
N THR A 287 1.66 -15.44 30.15
CA THR A 287 2.95 -15.25 30.83
C THR A 287 4.12 -15.57 29.89
N PRO A 288 5.37 -15.21 30.24
CA PRO A 288 6.53 -15.57 29.41
C PRO A 288 6.66 -17.07 29.10
N GLU A 289 6.18 -17.95 29.98
CA GLU A 289 6.17 -19.41 29.80
C GLU A 289 5.19 -19.89 28.73
N ASP A 290 4.17 -19.07 28.42
CA ASP A 290 3.22 -19.33 27.34
C ASP A 290 3.79 -18.98 25.96
N ILE A 291 4.98 -18.36 25.90
CA ILE A 291 5.59 -17.90 24.65
C ILE A 291 6.78 -18.78 24.30
N VAL A 292 6.74 -19.38 23.11
CA VAL A 292 7.85 -20.13 22.54
C VAL A 292 8.35 -19.37 21.31
N LEU A 293 9.53 -18.77 21.43
CA LEU A 293 10.24 -18.11 20.34
C LEU A 293 11.40 -18.98 19.89
N THR A 294 11.45 -19.36 18.62
CA THR A 294 12.49 -20.23 18.06
C THR A 294 13.11 -19.66 16.81
N ASN A 295 14.38 -19.96 16.56
CA ASN A 295 15.06 -19.76 15.30
C ASN A 295 15.86 -21.01 14.89
N GLU A 296 16.68 -20.91 13.85
CA GLU A 296 17.51 -22.02 13.36
C GLU A 296 18.58 -22.51 14.37
N HIS A 297 18.85 -21.73 15.43
CA HIS A 297 19.81 -22.05 16.49
C HIS A 297 19.15 -22.59 17.77
N GLY A 298 17.83 -22.54 17.89
CA GLY A 298 17.08 -23.06 19.02
C GLY A 298 16.06 -22.07 19.59
N THR A 299 15.68 -22.27 20.85
CA THR A 299 14.70 -21.45 21.56
C THR A 299 15.36 -20.24 22.22
N LEU A 300 14.75 -19.07 22.08
CA LEU A 300 15.13 -17.84 22.76
C LEU A 300 14.29 -17.64 24.02
N ALA A 301 14.90 -17.08 25.06
CA ALA A 301 14.22 -16.80 26.32
C ALA A 301 13.45 -15.48 26.27
N ILE A 302 12.23 -15.49 26.81
CA ILE A 302 11.37 -14.32 27.00
C ILE A 302 11.49 -13.85 28.45
N THR A 303 11.67 -12.53 28.63
CA THR A 303 11.81 -11.88 29.95
C THR A 303 10.51 -11.30 30.46
N GLU A 304 9.71 -10.75 29.54
CA GLU A 304 8.55 -9.93 29.88
C GLU A 304 7.47 -10.08 28.81
N VAL A 305 6.22 -10.02 29.27
CA VAL A 305 5.02 -9.86 28.44
C VAL A 305 4.32 -8.60 28.94
N THR A 306 4.09 -7.64 28.06
CA THR A 306 3.45 -6.35 28.38
C THR A 306 2.14 -6.24 27.62
N ALA A 307 1.03 -6.08 28.35
CA ALA A 307 -0.33 -6.00 27.80
C ALA A 307 -1.23 -5.08 28.65
N ALA A 308 -2.42 -4.73 28.15
CA ALA A 308 -3.42 -4.00 28.94
C ALA A 308 -3.97 -4.89 30.08
N GLU A 309 -3.93 -4.40 31.32
CA GLU A 309 -4.17 -5.23 32.51
C GLU A 309 -5.66 -5.55 32.79
N ASP A 310 -6.62 -4.83 32.20
CA ASP A 310 -8.03 -4.91 32.62
C ASP A 310 -9.06 -4.95 31.46
N GLU A 311 -8.62 -5.10 30.20
CA GLU A 311 -9.50 -5.10 29.03
C GLU A 311 -9.22 -6.28 28.09
N LEU A 312 -10.25 -6.70 27.35
CA LEU A 312 -10.06 -7.61 26.22
C LEU A 312 -9.26 -6.88 25.14
N ALA A 313 -8.07 -7.36 24.85
CA ALA A 313 -7.17 -6.79 23.86
C ALA A 313 -6.67 -7.89 22.93
N ASN A 314 -6.27 -7.52 21.72
CA ASN A 314 -5.75 -8.44 20.71
C ASN A 314 -4.30 -8.13 20.36
N GLN A 315 -3.61 -7.29 21.14
CA GLN A 315 -2.22 -6.93 20.92
C GLN A 315 -1.46 -6.88 22.24
N PHE A 316 -0.25 -7.41 22.24
CA PHE A 316 0.69 -7.34 23.35
C PHE A 316 2.12 -7.38 22.84
N THR A 317 3.06 -7.02 23.69
CA THR A 317 4.49 -7.04 23.37
C THR A 317 5.18 -8.09 24.23
N VAL A 318 6.16 -8.78 23.65
CA VAL A 318 7.06 -9.67 24.37
C VAL A 318 8.49 -9.17 24.25
N LYS A 319 9.29 -9.36 25.31
CA LYS A 319 10.68 -8.92 25.36
C LYS A 319 11.64 -10.09 25.47
N THR A 320 12.64 -10.16 24.60
CA THR A 320 13.68 -11.20 24.63
C THR A 320 14.79 -10.86 25.62
N VAL A 321 15.52 -11.88 26.09
CA VAL A 321 16.74 -11.68 26.91
C VAL A 321 17.87 -11.08 26.08
N GLU A 322 18.09 -11.64 24.90
CA GLU A 322 19.15 -11.24 23.98
C GLU A 322 18.57 -10.43 22.82
N PRO A 323 19.35 -9.52 22.21
CA PRO A 323 18.94 -8.84 20.99
C PRO A 323 18.62 -9.82 19.85
N LEU A 324 17.61 -9.47 19.07
CA LEU A 324 17.15 -10.17 17.88
C LEU A 324 18.06 -9.84 16.69
N ASP A 325 18.49 -10.86 15.97
CA ASP A 325 19.23 -10.72 14.71
C ASP A 325 18.24 -10.54 13.56
N LEU A 326 18.23 -9.36 12.95
CA LEU A 326 17.28 -8.99 11.88
C LEU A 326 17.50 -9.77 10.57
N GLN A 327 18.56 -10.58 10.46
CA GLN A 327 18.84 -11.44 9.32
C GLN A 327 18.48 -12.92 9.57
N THR A 328 17.89 -13.20 10.74
CA THR A 328 17.48 -14.53 11.18
C THR A 328 15.94 -14.65 11.17
N ALA A 329 15.45 -15.82 10.79
CA ALA A 329 14.03 -16.15 10.79
C ALA A 329 13.61 -16.62 12.18
N TYR A 330 12.50 -16.10 12.69
CA TYR A 330 11.94 -16.48 13.98
C TYR A 330 10.50 -16.98 13.82
N ASP A 331 10.20 -18.10 14.47
CA ASP A 331 8.83 -18.56 14.67
C ASP A 331 8.42 -18.27 16.11
N ILE A 332 7.24 -17.69 16.28
CA ILE A 332 6.67 -17.42 17.60
C ILE A 332 5.34 -18.16 17.78
N GLN A 333 5.22 -18.82 18.91
CA GLN A 333 4.02 -19.51 19.36
C GLN A 333 3.55 -18.92 20.67
N VAL A 334 2.23 -18.81 20.82
CA VAL A 334 1.54 -18.36 22.03
C VAL A 334 0.62 -19.51 22.47
N LYS A 335 0.85 -20.08 23.66
CA LYS A 335 0.11 -21.26 24.18
C LYS A 335 0.08 -22.38 23.13
N GLU A 336 -1.10 -22.92 22.87
CA GLU A 336 -1.36 -24.00 21.89
C GLU A 336 -1.67 -23.46 20.48
N LEU A 337 -1.57 -22.14 20.25
CA LEU A 337 -1.81 -21.57 18.93
C LEU A 337 -0.73 -22.03 17.94
N ALA A 338 -1.08 -22.13 16.65
CA ALA A 338 -0.10 -22.44 15.63
C ALA A 338 0.99 -21.35 15.58
N PRO A 339 2.28 -21.72 15.45
CA PRO A 339 3.36 -20.75 15.34
C PRO A 339 3.21 -19.93 14.06
N VAL A 340 3.63 -18.67 14.14
CA VAL A 340 3.76 -17.80 12.96
C VAL A 340 5.15 -17.23 12.88
N LEU A 341 5.56 -16.91 11.66
CA LEU A 341 6.81 -16.22 11.44
C LEU A 341 6.75 -14.76 11.94
N VAL A 342 7.80 -14.32 12.61
CA VAL A 342 7.98 -12.93 13.05
C VAL A 342 8.55 -12.11 11.90
N GLY A 343 7.82 -11.07 11.48
CA GLY A 343 8.28 -10.13 10.45
C GLY A 343 9.08 -8.95 11.01
N ILE A 344 9.62 -8.11 10.13
CA ILE A 344 10.23 -6.84 10.52
C ILE A 344 9.12 -5.78 10.76
N GLY A 345 9.13 -5.15 11.93
CA GLY A 345 8.21 -4.09 12.33
C GLY A 345 8.88 -2.71 12.37
N ALA A 346 8.63 -1.94 13.42
CA ALA A 346 9.19 -0.61 13.59
C ALA A 346 10.69 -0.55 13.92
N VAL A 347 11.35 -1.69 14.14
CA VAL A 347 12.77 -1.75 14.54
C VAL A 347 13.69 -0.95 13.60
N VAL A 348 13.41 -0.94 12.30
CA VAL A 348 14.19 -0.21 11.29
C VAL A 348 14.08 1.33 11.40
N ARG A 349 13.23 1.84 12.29
CA ARG A 349 13.01 3.27 12.55
C ARG A 349 13.48 3.69 13.95
N THR A 350 14.12 2.79 14.71
CA THR A 350 14.57 3.12 16.07
C THR A 350 15.99 3.68 16.06
N PRO A 351 16.36 4.53 17.05
CA PRO A 351 17.72 5.03 17.19
C PRO A 351 18.77 3.93 17.33
N GLU A 352 18.43 2.82 18.01
CA GLU A 352 19.35 1.69 18.21
C GLU A 352 19.67 0.97 16.91
N PHE A 353 18.70 0.88 15.99
CA PHE A 353 18.93 0.34 14.66
C PHE A 353 19.87 1.23 13.84
N ASP A 354 19.68 2.55 13.91
CA ASP A 354 20.55 3.49 13.22
C ASP A 354 21.98 3.45 13.83
N GLU A 355 22.13 3.41 15.16
CA GLU A 355 23.44 3.27 15.81
C GLU A 355 24.16 1.95 15.42
N GLU A 356 23.41 0.85 15.36
CA GLU A 356 23.98 -0.46 15.03
C GLU A 356 24.36 -0.56 13.54
N TYR A 357 23.52 -0.08 12.63
CA TYR A 357 23.66 -0.31 11.19
C TYR A 357 24.10 0.90 10.38
N PHE A 358 24.25 2.10 10.96
CA PHE A 358 24.75 3.26 10.24
C PHE A 358 26.12 2.97 9.59
N TYR A 359 26.21 3.26 8.30
CA TYR A 359 27.40 3.04 7.47
C TYR A 359 27.83 4.35 6.79
N ASP A 360 29.03 4.82 7.12
CA ASP A 360 29.68 6.03 6.59
C ASP A 360 30.60 5.73 5.38
N GLY A 361 30.70 4.47 4.95
CA GLY A 361 31.51 4.12 3.80
C GLY A 361 30.84 4.43 2.45
N THR A 362 31.56 4.16 1.36
CA THR A 362 31.05 4.35 0.00
C THR A 362 30.01 3.29 -0.36
N LEU A 363 28.85 3.74 -0.85
CA LEU A 363 27.75 2.91 -1.36
C LEU A 363 27.62 3.02 -2.89
N GLY A 364 26.93 2.05 -3.49
CA GLY A 364 26.70 1.96 -4.92
C GLY A 364 27.83 1.28 -5.70
N GLN A 365 27.93 1.60 -6.99
CA GLN A 365 29.00 1.14 -7.87
C GLN A 365 30.19 2.10 -7.84
N ASN A 366 31.38 1.57 -7.59
CA ASN A 366 32.65 2.30 -7.64
C ASN A 366 33.54 1.72 -8.74
N TYR A 367 33.45 2.33 -9.92
CA TYR A 367 34.13 1.90 -11.14
C TYR A 367 35.60 2.32 -11.23
N THR A 368 36.46 1.41 -11.68
CA THR A 368 37.76 1.67 -12.32
C THR A 368 37.90 0.84 -13.60
N PRO A 369 38.87 1.13 -14.49
CA PRO A 369 39.11 0.30 -15.68
C PRO A 369 39.47 -1.16 -15.39
N GLU A 370 39.97 -1.45 -14.18
CA GLU A 370 40.41 -2.79 -13.79
C GLU A 370 39.33 -3.59 -13.06
N LYS A 371 38.34 -2.94 -12.45
CA LYS A 371 37.25 -3.59 -11.70
C LYS A 371 36.14 -2.58 -11.34
N THR A 372 34.99 -3.10 -10.89
CA THR A 372 33.96 -2.31 -10.20
C THR A 372 33.62 -2.97 -8.87
N ASP A 373 33.74 -2.20 -7.79
CA ASP A 373 33.30 -2.59 -6.45
C ASP A 373 31.83 -2.21 -6.27
N PHE A 374 31.01 -3.11 -5.74
CA PHE A 374 29.59 -2.89 -5.44
C PHE A 374 29.37 -2.99 -3.94
N THR A 375 28.68 -2.00 -3.36
CA THR A 375 28.29 -2.00 -1.94
C THR A 375 26.83 -1.58 -1.81
N LEU A 376 25.98 -2.45 -1.24
CA LEU A 376 24.59 -2.16 -0.92
C LEU A 376 24.38 -2.20 0.60
N TRP A 377 23.67 -1.23 1.17
CA TRP A 377 23.23 -1.28 2.56
C TRP A 377 21.86 -1.95 2.65
N ALA A 378 21.79 -3.13 3.27
CA ALA A 378 20.57 -3.93 3.37
C ALA A 378 20.54 -4.75 4.69
N PRO A 379 20.54 -4.09 5.85
CA PRO A 379 20.77 -4.73 7.16
C PRO A 379 19.77 -5.81 7.55
N THR A 380 18.56 -5.77 6.97
CA THR A 380 17.47 -6.74 7.22
C THR A 380 17.42 -7.88 6.19
N ALA A 381 18.22 -7.82 5.12
CA ALA A 381 18.27 -8.89 4.14
C ALA A 381 19.09 -10.06 4.67
N LYS A 382 18.61 -11.28 4.44
CA LYS A 382 19.36 -12.51 4.75
C LYS A 382 20.49 -12.73 3.75
N THR A 383 20.18 -12.56 2.47
CA THR A 383 21.15 -12.62 1.35
C THR A 383 20.84 -11.57 0.30
N VAL A 384 21.89 -11.11 -0.38
CA VAL A 384 21.79 -10.20 -1.53
C VAL A 384 22.58 -10.77 -2.70
N GLU A 385 21.98 -10.73 -3.88
CA GLU A 385 22.61 -11.11 -5.13
C GLU A 385 22.66 -9.91 -6.08
N LEU A 386 23.80 -9.71 -6.75
CA LEU A 386 23.95 -8.80 -7.88
C LEU A 386 23.50 -9.52 -9.15
N VAL A 387 22.39 -9.08 -9.73
CA VAL A 387 21.82 -9.66 -10.95
C VAL A 387 22.32 -8.85 -12.14
N LEU A 388 22.97 -9.52 -13.10
CA LEU A 388 23.53 -8.93 -14.31
C LEU A 388 22.68 -9.30 -15.52
N TYR A 389 22.59 -8.38 -16.48
CA TYR A 389 21.75 -8.55 -17.67
C TYR A 389 22.56 -8.60 -18.97
N ASP A 390 22.03 -9.31 -19.98
CA ASP A 390 22.69 -9.50 -21.28
C ASP A 390 22.64 -8.26 -22.19
N GLY A 391 21.85 -7.25 -21.84
CA GLY A 391 21.66 -6.04 -22.64
C GLY A 391 21.00 -4.90 -21.88
N GLN A 392 20.88 -3.75 -22.54
CA GLN A 392 20.31 -2.50 -22.00
C GLN A 392 18.82 -2.32 -22.31
N GLU A 393 18.23 -3.22 -23.09
CA GLU A 393 16.78 -3.23 -23.32
C GLU A 393 16.06 -3.72 -22.06
N GLU A 394 14.89 -3.17 -21.79
CA GLU A 394 14.09 -3.49 -20.58
C GLU A 394 13.75 -4.99 -20.48
N ASN A 395 13.56 -5.66 -21.61
CA ASN A 395 13.27 -7.10 -21.68
C ASN A 395 14.52 -7.99 -21.80
N SER A 396 15.73 -7.43 -21.66
CA SER A 396 16.96 -8.23 -21.71
C SER A 396 16.96 -9.30 -20.62
N PRO A 397 17.32 -10.56 -20.93
CA PRO A 397 17.33 -11.63 -19.94
C PRO A 397 18.47 -11.47 -18.94
N GLU A 398 18.32 -12.13 -17.79
CA GLU A 398 19.41 -12.31 -16.84
C GLU A 398 20.55 -13.09 -17.50
N LYS A 399 21.76 -12.55 -17.36
CA LYS A 399 23.01 -13.14 -17.82
C LYS A 399 23.64 -14.01 -16.74
N GLU A 400 23.75 -13.43 -15.54
CA GLU A 400 24.50 -14.00 -14.42
C GLU A 400 23.99 -13.39 -13.11
N THR A 401 24.12 -14.15 -12.03
CA THR A 401 23.82 -13.70 -10.67
C THR A 401 25.02 -13.97 -9.79
N VAL A 402 25.45 -12.95 -9.04
CA VAL A 402 26.61 -13.03 -8.16
C VAL A 402 26.15 -12.83 -6.72
N LEU A 403 26.32 -13.86 -5.88
CA LEU A 403 26.05 -13.73 -4.45
C LEU A 403 27.03 -12.72 -3.83
N MET A 404 26.50 -11.76 -3.08
CA MET A 404 27.29 -10.74 -2.39
C MET A 404 27.68 -11.21 -0.98
N ASP A 405 28.89 -10.85 -0.56
CA ASP A 405 29.41 -11.14 0.77
C ASP A 405 28.85 -10.13 1.78
N LYS A 406 28.46 -10.62 2.97
CA LYS A 406 28.07 -9.75 4.09
C LYS A 406 29.28 -8.91 4.51
N GLY A 407 29.10 -7.60 4.50
CA GLY A 407 30.05 -6.60 4.97
C GLY A 407 29.72 -6.08 6.37
N GLU A 408 30.42 -5.03 6.78
CA GLU A 408 30.19 -4.35 8.05
C GLU A 408 28.84 -3.60 8.03
N LYS A 409 28.25 -3.38 9.21
CA LYS A 409 27.09 -2.47 9.37
C LYS A 409 25.92 -2.77 8.43
N GLY A 410 25.66 -4.06 8.16
CA GLY A 410 24.55 -4.49 7.32
C GLY A 410 24.75 -4.25 5.82
N THR A 411 25.99 -3.98 5.40
CA THR A 411 26.32 -3.89 3.98
C THR A 411 26.47 -5.27 3.34
N PHE A 412 26.30 -5.33 2.03
CA PHE A 412 26.61 -6.46 1.17
C PHE A 412 27.54 -5.96 0.08
N THR A 413 28.60 -6.73 -0.21
CA THR A 413 29.66 -6.33 -1.13
C THR A 413 29.99 -7.39 -2.16
N THR A 414 30.37 -6.97 -3.36
CA THR A 414 31.00 -7.86 -4.34
C THR A 414 31.89 -7.05 -5.30
N VAL A 415 32.72 -7.75 -6.07
CA VAL A 415 33.66 -7.13 -7.02
C VAL A 415 33.56 -7.83 -8.36
N LEU A 416 33.35 -7.07 -9.42
CA LEU A 416 33.48 -7.54 -10.79
C LEU A 416 34.80 -7.05 -11.37
N ASN A 417 35.62 -7.97 -11.89
CA ASN A 417 36.91 -7.63 -12.49
C ASN A 417 36.75 -7.20 -13.96
N GLY A 418 37.66 -6.36 -14.43
CA GLY A 418 37.66 -5.76 -15.76
C GLY A 418 36.85 -4.47 -15.86
N ASP A 419 36.87 -3.89 -17.05
CA ASP A 419 36.07 -2.72 -17.40
C ASP A 419 34.58 -3.13 -17.48
N GLN A 420 33.80 -2.62 -16.52
CA GLN A 420 32.37 -2.89 -16.41
C GLN A 420 31.50 -1.72 -16.91
N HIS A 421 32.06 -0.74 -17.60
CA HIS A 421 31.27 0.38 -18.11
C HIS A 421 30.15 -0.13 -19.04
N GLY A 422 28.91 0.29 -18.75
CA GLY A 422 27.71 -0.12 -19.50
C GLY A 422 27.08 -1.42 -19.02
N THR A 423 27.66 -2.10 -18.01
CA THR A 423 27.05 -3.29 -17.39
C THR A 423 25.74 -2.91 -16.69
N VAL A 424 24.67 -3.65 -16.99
CA VAL A 424 23.33 -3.44 -16.45
C VAL A 424 23.10 -4.38 -15.28
N TYR A 425 22.55 -3.87 -14.19
CA TYR A 425 22.35 -4.64 -12.96
C TYR A 425 21.16 -4.20 -12.11
N THR A 426 20.75 -5.11 -11.21
CA THR A 426 19.84 -4.89 -10.08
C THR A 426 20.35 -5.68 -8.87
N TYR A 427 19.77 -5.44 -7.69
CA TYR A 427 19.98 -6.24 -6.50
C TYR A 427 18.75 -7.09 -6.20
N ARG A 428 18.94 -8.40 -6.02
CA ARG A 428 17.92 -9.33 -5.54
C ARG A 428 18.15 -9.62 -4.07
N LEU A 429 17.20 -9.24 -3.23
CA LEU A 429 17.27 -9.38 -1.78
C LEU A 429 16.33 -10.50 -1.33
N THR A 430 16.86 -11.46 -0.60
CA THR A 430 16.05 -12.48 0.08
C THR A 430 16.01 -12.16 1.57
N PHE A 431 14.82 -12.08 2.13
CA PHE A 431 14.58 -11.78 3.54
C PHE A 431 14.42 -13.07 4.37
N PRO A 432 14.52 -12.99 5.71
CA PRO A 432 14.41 -14.18 6.56
C PRO A 432 13.08 -14.93 6.44
N ASP A 433 12.01 -14.24 6.06
CA ASP A 433 10.69 -14.81 5.78
C ASP A 433 10.56 -15.53 4.45
N GLY A 434 11.63 -15.55 3.65
CA GLY A 434 11.65 -16.12 2.31
C GLY A 434 11.09 -15.19 1.24
N THR A 435 10.63 -13.98 1.60
CA THR A 435 10.24 -12.97 0.62
C THR A 435 11.47 -12.57 -0.20
N VAL A 436 11.28 -12.43 -1.51
CA VAL A 436 12.31 -12.00 -2.45
C VAL A 436 11.85 -10.72 -3.12
N ASN A 437 12.65 -9.65 -3.01
CA ASN A 437 12.44 -8.40 -3.72
C ASN A 437 13.61 -8.14 -4.66
N GLU A 438 13.35 -7.42 -5.73
CA GLU A 438 14.39 -6.92 -6.63
C GLU A 438 14.33 -5.39 -6.68
N SER A 439 15.49 -4.74 -6.65
CA SER A 439 15.62 -3.29 -6.57
C SER A 439 16.71 -2.79 -7.51
N THR A 440 16.53 -1.58 -8.05
CA THR A 440 17.64 -0.80 -8.59
C THR A 440 18.60 -0.40 -7.46
N ASP A 441 19.81 0.00 -7.84
CA ASP A 441 20.77 0.59 -6.91
C ASP A 441 20.32 2.02 -6.54
N PRO A 442 20.03 2.32 -5.26
CA PRO A 442 19.66 3.66 -4.83
C PRO A 442 20.74 4.72 -5.10
N TYR A 443 22.00 4.29 -5.25
CA TYR A 443 23.16 5.11 -5.54
C TYR A 443 23.55 5.08 -7.02
N ALA A 444 22.72 4.51 -7.89
CA ALA A 444 22.96 4.50 -9.34
C ALA A 444 23.12 5.93 -9.88
N THR A 445 24.12 6.12 -10.73
CA THR A 445 24.33 7.38 -11.47
C THR A 445 23.89 7.29 -12.92
N SER A 446 23.44 6.11 -13.35
CA SER A 446 22.89 5.84 -14.67
C SER A 446 21.90 4.67 -14.59
N ALA A 447 20.93 4.66 -15.49
CA ALA A 447 19.92 3.62 -15.61
C ALA A 447 19.52 3.45 -17.08
N ILE A 448 18.90 2.31 -17.38
CA ILE A 448 18.25 2.08 -18.69
C ILE A 448 16.97 2.93 -18.81
N VAL A 449 16.35 2.89 -20.00
CA VAL A 449 15.03 3.51 -20.25
C VAL A 449 14.03 3.16 -19.15
N ASN A 450 13.23 4.15 -18.72
CA ASN A 450 12.28 4.09 -17.61
C ASN A 450 12.90 3.76 -16.23
N GLY A 451 14.22 3.72 -16.10
CA GLY A 451 14.90 3.68 -14.80
C GLY A 451 14.72 2.38 -14.02
N ASN A 452 14.34 1.28 -14.68
CA ASN A 452 14.03 0.00 -14.03
C ASN A 452 15.26 -0.88 -13.75
N ARG A 453 16.44 -0.54 -14.30
CA ARG A 453 17.72 -1.22 -14.02
C ARG A 453 18.86 -0.21 -14.01
N SER A 454 19.80 -0.40 -13.10
CA SER A 454 20.97 0.45 -12.95
C SER A 454 22.05 0.10 -13.98
N VAL A 455 22.90 1.08 -14.32
CA VAL A 455 24.00 0.90 -15.28
C VAL A 455 25.30 1.38 -14.67
N VAL A 456 26.35 0.55 -14.73
CA VAL A 456 27.70 0.93 -14.30
C VAL A 456 28.24 2.01 -15.23
N LEU A 457 28.61 3.16 -14.66
CA LEU A 457 29.06 4.31 -15.41
C LEU A 457 30.52 4.64 -15.10
N ASN A 458 31.34 4.72 -16.14
CA ASN A 458 32.65 5.36 -16.06
C ASN A 458 32.45 6.89 -15.90
N PRO A 459 32.82 7.49 -14.75
CA PRO A 459 32.60 8.91 -14.51
C PRO A 459 33.36 9.82 -15.48
N ASP A 460 34.52 9.39 -16.00
CA ASP A 460 35.29 10.18 -16.96
C ASP A 460 34.61 10.28 -18.34
N SER A 461 33.68 9.37 -18.66
CA SER A 461 32.92 9.40 -19.92
C SER A 461 31.88 10.53 -19.99
N THR A 462 31.49 11.09 -18.84
CA THR A 462 30.48 12.16 -18.73
C THR A 462 31.05 13.50 -18.28
N ARG A 463 32.37 13.54 -18.00
CA ARG A 463 33.02 14.72 -17.47
C ARG A 463 33.30 15.74 -18.58
N ILE A 464 32.78 16.95 -18.43
CA ILE A 464 33.15 18.10 -19.27
C ILE A 464 34.64 18.43 -19.01
N GLN A 465 35.50 18.16 -19.99
CA GLN A 465 36.96 18.25 -19.83
C GLN A 465 37.48 19.69 -19.66
N SER A 466 36.75 20.69 -20.13
CA SER A 466 37.18 22.09 -20.10
C SER A 466 36.00 23.02 -19.87
N PHE A 467 35.80 23.42 -18.63
CA PHE A 467 34.89 24.52 -18.29
C PHE A 467 35.56 25.48 -17.31
N GLU A 468 35.32 26.77 -17.49
CA GLU A 468 35.75 27.79 -16.54
C GLU A 468 34.66 27.94 -15.49
N ARG A 469 34.92 27.46 -14.27
CA ARG A 469 33.97 27.63 -13.17
C ARG A 469 33.89 29.10 -12.79
N MET A 470 32.67 29.63 -12.70
CA MET A 470 32.45 30.98 -12.18
C MET A 470 33.03 31.12 -10.74
N PRO A 471 33.48 32.32 -10.34
CA PRO A 471 33.83 32.60 -8.95
C PRO A 471 32.68 32.27 -7.99
N ALA A 472 33.01 32.04 -6.72
CA ALA A 472 32.00 31.88 -5.68
C ALA A 472 31.04 33.08 -5.68
N PHE A 473 29.74 32.80 -5.60
CA PHE A 473 28.72 33.83 -5.58
C PHE A 473 28.85 34.67 -4.29
N SER A 474 28.62 35.98 -4.39
CA SER A 474 28.92 36.94 -3.33
C SER A 474 28.08 36.75 -2.07
N SER A 475 26.76 36.72 -2.21
CA SER A 475 25.80 36.60 -1.11
C SER A 475 24.47 36.03 -1.60
N PRO A 476 23.75 35.21 -0.81
CA PRO A 476 22.43 34.72 -1.20
C PRO A 476 21.42 35.83 -1.56
N VAL A 477 21.51 37.02 -0.94
CA VAL A 477 20.59 38.13 -1.22
C VAL A 477 20.85 38.83 -2.56
N ASP A 478 21.98 38.55 -3.21
CA ASP A 478 22.28 39.02 -4.56
C ASP A 478 21.66 38.10 -5.63
N ALA A 479 21.02 37.00 -5.23
CA ALA A 479 20.42 36.03 -6.13
C ALA A 479 19.10 36.55 -6.72
N ILE A 480 18.92 36.34 -8.02
CA ILE A 480 17.68 36.52 -8.76
C ILE A 480 17.41 35.17 -9.41
N ILE A 481 16.47 34.43 -8.83
CA ILE A 481 16.17 33.05 -9.21
C ILE A 481 15.05 33.07 -10.25
N TYR A 482 15.26 32.34 -11.36
CA TYR A 482 14.28 32.09 -12.39
C TYR A 482 13.92 30.61 -12.39
N GLU A 483 12.74 30.28 -11.86
CA GLU A 483 12.22 28.92 -11.89
C GLU A 483 11.68 28.57 -13.27
N THR A 484 12.05 27.40 -13.78
CA THR A 484 11.57 26.90 -15.07
C THR A 484 11.58 25.38 -15.13
N HIS A 485 10.91 24.83 -16.14
CA HIS A 485 10.87 23.40 -16.45
C HIS A 485 11.59 23.13 -17.78
N ILE A 486 12.37 22.05 -17.87
CA ILE A 486 13.18 21.73 -19.06
C ILE A 486 12.29 21.61 -20.30
N ARG A 487 11.13 20.96 -20.16
CA ARG A 487 10.15 20.84 -21.25
C ARG A 487 9.55 22.19 -21.61
N ASP A 488 9.07 22.94 -20.63
CA ASP A 488 8.26 24.15 -20.85
C ASP A 488 9.08 25.27 -21.48
N LEU A 489 10.38 25.33 -21.16
CA LEU A 489 11.30 26.32 -21.70
C LEU A 489 11.35 26.30 -23.24
N SER A 490 11.07 25.15 -23.87
CA SER A 490 11.36 24.96 -25.30
C SER A 490 10.29 24.23 -26.11
N ILE A 491 9.28 23.60 -25.48
CA ILE A 491 8.30 22.76 -26.20
C ILE A 491 7.38 23.53 -27.15
N ALA A 492 7.22 24.84 -26.94
CA ALA A 492 6.40 25.70 -27.80
C ALA A 492 6.88 25.62 -29.27
N ALA A 493 5.94 25.56 -30.21
CA ALA A 493 6.24 25.38 -31.63
C ALA A 493 7.12 26.51 -32.20
N ASP A 494 6.90 27.73 -31.71
CA ASP A 494 7.57 28.97 -32.12
C ASP A 494 8.77 29.34 -31.22
N SER A 495 9.24 28.42 -30.36
CA SER A 495 10.37 28.67 -29.45
C SER A 495 11.71 28.91 -30.16
N GLY A 496 11.82 28.61 -31.46
CA GLY A 496 13.07 28.71 -32.22
C GLY A 496 14.14 27.66 -31.83
N ILE A 497 13.86 26.80 -30.84
CA ILE A 497 14.74 25.75 -30.33
C ILE A 497 14.56 24.47 -31.16
N GLN A 498 15.66 23.79 -31.47
CA GLN A 498 15.68 22.54 -32.24
C GLN A 498 15.35 21.33 -31.35
N HIS A 499 16.09 21.17 -30.25
CA HIS A 499 15.93 20.08 -29.27
C HIS A 499 14.83 20.40 -28.26
N LYS A 500 13.59 20.56 -28.76
CA LYS A 500 12.43 20.92 -27.96
C LYS A 500 12.19 19.92 -26.82
N GLY A 501 12.09 20.47 -25.62
CA GLY A 501 11.86 19.80 -24.36
C GLY A 501 12.99 18.91 -23.87
N LYS A 502 14.22 19.12 -24.36
CA LYS A 502 15.41 18.31 -24.02
C LYS A 502 16.48 19.16 -23.32
N PHE A 503 17.41 18.49 -22.62
CA PHE A 503 18.58 19.15 -22.01
C PHE A 503 19.38 19.96 -23.03
N LEU A 504 19.62 19.43 -24.24
CA LEU A 504 20.35 20.16 -25.28
C LEU A 504 19.60 21.43 -25.73
N GLY A 505 18.27 21.45 -25.69
CA GLY A 505 17.47 22.63 -26.04
C GLY A 505 17.63 23.78 -25.06
N VAL A 506 17.94 23.49 -23.79
CA VAL A 506 18.18 24.49 -22.74
C VAL A 506 19.42 25.33 -23.05
N ILE A 507 20.43 24.75 -23.71
CA ILE A 507 21.73 25.39 -23.97
C ILE A 507 21.86 25.95 -25.39
N GLU A 508 20.81 25.86 -26.22
CA GLU A 508 20.86 26.38 -27.59
C GLU A 508 20.95 27.92 -27.62
N ALA A 509 22.02 28.41 -28.22
CA ALA A 509 22.27 29.84 -28.41
C ALA A 509 21.79 30.33 -29.78
N GLY A 510 21.49 31.62 -29.87
CA GLY A 510 20.97 32.30 -31.05
C GLY A 510 19.49 32.03 -31.34
N THR A 511 18.73 31.48 -30.39
CA THR A 511 17.33 31.07 -30.64
C THR A 511 16.41 32.28 -30.64
N LYS A 512 15.44 32.28 -31.56
CA LYS A 512 14.49 33.37 -31.74
C LYS A 512 13.12 32.85 -32.18
N ASN A 513 12.07 33.54 -31.76
CA ASN A 513 10.73 33.30 -32.30
C ASN A 513 10.55 33.93 -33.69
N GLU A 514 9.36 33.74 -34.29
CA GLU A 514 9.03 34.25 -35.63
C GLU A 514 9.11 35.79 -35.75
N GLN A 515 9.00 36.51 -34.64
CA GLN A 515 9.12 37.97 -34.59
C GLN A 515 10.56 38.45 -34.40
N GLY A 516 11.53 37.53 -34.31
CA GLY A 516 12.94 37.82 -34.11
C GLY A 516 13.33 38.15 -32.67
N GLN A 517 12.43 37.91 -31.70
CA GLN A 517 12.72 38.09 -30.27
C GLN A 517 13.56 36.92 -29.76
N PRO A 518 14.56 37.15 -28.88
CA PRO A 518 15.34 36.08 -28.29
C PRO A 518 14.46 35.16 -27.43
N THR A 519 14.78 33.88 -27.44
CA THR A 519 14.09 32.81 -26.69
C THR A 519 15.11 32.00 -25.88
N GLY A 520 14.65 31.04 -25.08
CA GLY A 520 15.53 30.08 -24.37
C GLY A 520 16.65 30.74 -23.57
N LEU A 521 17.88 30.25 -23.76
CA LEU A 521 19.08 30.73 -23.06
C LEU A 521 19.35 32.22 -23.27
N ASP A 522 19.19 32.73 -24.49
CA ASP A 522 19.46 34.13 -24.81
C ASP A 522 18.46 35.06 -24.12
N TYR A 523 17.19 34.65 -24.05
CA TYR A 523 16.17 35.39 -23.31
C TYR A 523 16.48 35.43 -21.81
N ILE A 524 16.76 34.28 -21.20
CA ILE A 524 17.13 34.19 -19.78
C ILE A 524 18.34 35.08 -19.48
N LYS A 525 19.37 35.03 -20.33
CA LYS A 525 20.54 35.90 -20.20
C LYS A 525 20.18 37.38 -20.32
N SER A 526 19.27 37.74 -21.23
CA SER A 526 18.83 39.13 -21.42
C SER A 526 18.00 39.67 -20.25
N LEU A 527 17.30 38.81 -19.51
CA LEU A 527 16.58 39.18 -18.29
C LEU A 527 17.52 39.62 -17.16
N GLY A 528 18.78 39.15 -17.17
CA GLY A 528 19.76 39.47 -16.14
C GLY A 528 19.58 38.69 -14.83
N VAL A 529 18.86 37.56 -14.87
CA VAL A 529 18.75 36.64 -13.72
C VAL A 529 20.11 36.02 -13.41
N THR A 530 20.36 35.68 -12.15
CA THR A 530 21.65 35.13 -11.73
C THR A 530 21.63 33.62 -11.56
N HIS A 531 20.46 33.03 -11.29
CA HIS A 531 20.28 31.59 -11.10
C HIS A 531 19.06 31.11 -11.88
N VAL A 532 19.20 29.95 -12.52
CA VAL A 532 18.06 29.21 -13.08
C VAL A 532 17.80 28.03 -12.15
N GLN A 533 16.59 27.96 -11.63
CA GLN A 533 16.13 26.82 -10.83
C GLN A 533 15.30 25.94 -11.76
N PHE A 534 15.77 24.73 -12.01
CA PHE A 534 14.98 23.74 -12.73
C PHE A 534 14.06 23.00 -11.76
N LEU A 535 12.82 22.78 -12.18
CA LEU A 535 11.96 21.71 -11.64
C LEU A 535 12.69 20.35 -11.70
N PRO A 536 12.19 19.31 -11.01
CA PRO A 536 12.82 17.98 -10.96
C PRO A 536 13.41 17.50 -12.30
N MET A 537 14.70 17.15 -12.24
CA MET A 537 15.46 16.59 -13.37
C MET A 537 16.24 15.32 -13.00
N TYR A 538 15.99 14.80 -11.80
CA TYR A 538 16.25 13.40 -11.47
C TYR A 538 15.18 12.52 -12.14
N ASP A 539 15.48 11.24 -12.28
CA ASP A 539 14.57 10.24 -12.84
C ASP A 539 13.31 10.08 -11.99
N TYR A 540 12.15 10.17 -12.63
CA TYR A 540 10.82 10.07 -12.00
C TYR A 540 9.93 9.03 -12.68
N GLN A 541 8.81 8.65 -12.05
CA GLN A 541 8.05 7.45 -12.42
C GLN A 541 6.99 7.65 -13.52
N THR A 542 6.48 8.86 -13.68
CA THR A 542 5.18 9.12 -14.35
C THR A 542 5.26 9.55 -15.82
N VAL A 543 6.43 9.43 -16.46
CA VAL A 543 6.58 9.60 -17.91
C VAL A 543 7.22 8.35 -18.50
N ASP A 544 6.58 7.78 -19.54
CA ASP A 544 7.13 6.64 -20.28
C ASP A 544 8.14 7.12 -21.33
N GLU A 545 9.42 6.94 -21.01
CA GLU A 545 10.56 7.30 -21.85
C GLU A 545 10.67 6.43 -23.11
N SER A 546 10.05 5.25 -23.12
CA SER A 546 10.02 4.36 -24.28
C SER A 546 9.07 4.83 -25.39
N ALA A 547 8.18 5.76 -25.05
CA ALA A 547 7.19 6.35 -25.97
C ALA A 547 7.41 7.86 -26.17
N PRO A 548 8.60 8.31 -26.66
CA PRO A 548 8.95 9.72 -26.76
C PRO A 548 8.07 10.52 -27.73
N ASP A 549 7.41 9.84 -28.67
CA ASP A 549 6.50 10.44 -29.65
C ASP A 549 5.07 10.62 -29.11
N VAL A 550 4.75 10.05 -27.95
CA VAL A 550 3.44 10.23 -27.29
C VAL A 550 3.49 11.51 -26.46
N PRO A 551 2.53 12.44 -26.62
CA PRO A 551 2.45 13.62 -25.77
C PRO A 551 2.24 13.24 -24.30
N GLN A 552 3.28 13.43 -23.50
CA GLN A 552 3.30 13.17 -22.07
C GLN A 552 3.85 14.42 -21.34
N TYR A 553 3.46 14.59 -20.09
CA TYR A 553 3.91 15.69 -19.24
C TYR A 553 3.78 15.32 -17.76
N ASN A 554 4.83 15.60 -17.00
CA ASN A 554 4.76 15.69 -15.54
C ASN A 554 5.77 16.74 -15.06
N TRP A 555 5.58 17.28 -13.86
CA TRP A 555 6.56 18.12 -13.19
C TRP A 555 7.74 17.33 -12.61
N GLY A 556 7.55 16.03 -12.33
CA GLY A 556 8.60 15.12 -11.85
C GLY A 556 8.76 15.04 -10.32
N TYR A 557 7.75 15.42 -9.54
CA TYR A 557 7.75 15.33 -8.07
C TYR A 557 7.44 13.92 -7.53
N ASP A 558 7.74 12.90 -8.32
CA ASP A 558 7.53 11.49 -8.08
C ASP A 558 8.86 10.72 -8.27
N PRO A 559 9.85 10.93 -7.38
CA PRO A 559 11.21 10.43 -7.58
C PRO A 559 11.26 8.91 -7.73
N LYS A 560 12.08 8.45 -8.67
CA LYS A 560 12.39 7.04 -8.88
C LYS A 560 13.85 6.74 -8.52
N ASN A 561 14.79 7.42 -9.17
CA ASN A 561 16.22 7.28 -8.93
C ASN A 561 16.85 8.67 -8.72
N TYR A 562 17.14 9.05 -7.48
CA TYR A 562 17.56 10.42 -7.10
C TYR A 562 18.86 10.89 -7.75
N ASN A 563 19.76 9.96 -8.09
CA ASN A 563 21.09 10.24 -8.62
C ASN A 563 21.20 10.04 -10.13
N VAL A 564 20.12 9.66 -10.80
CA VAL A 564 20.06 9.46 -12.24
C VAL A 564 19.30 10.63 -12.87
N PRO A 565 19.81 11.28 -13.94
CA PRO A 565 19.03 12.27 -14.67
C PRO A 565 17.79 11.66 -15.36
N GLU A 566 16.73 12.45 -15.46
CA GLU A 566 15.50 12.08 -16.19
C GLU A 566 15.78 11.79 -17.67
N GLY A 567 15.36 10.62 -18.15
CA GLY A 567 15.63 10.16 -19.52
C GLY A 567 14.70 10.80 -20.55
N SER A 568 13.49 11.23 -20.20
CA SER A 568 12.59 11.91 -21.16
C SER A 568 13.14 13.26 -21.65
N TYR A 569 14.07 13.88 -20.91
CA TYR A 569 14.80 15.08 -21.32
C TYR A 569 16.08 14.80 -22.11
N SER A 570 16.50 13.53 -22.23
CA SER A 570 17.60 13.11 -23.09
C SER A 570 17.19 13.11 -24.57
N THR A 571 18.16 13.36 -25.45
CA THR A 571 18.00 13.18 -26.90
C THR A 571 17.97 11.72 -27.34
N ASP A 572 18.52 10.83 -26.52
CA ASP A 572 18.40 9.39 -26.65
C ASP A 572 17.91 8.85 -25.30
N GLY A 573 16.65 8.42 -25.23
CA GLY A 573 16.04 7.91 -23.99
C GLY A 573 16.67 6.61 -23.51
N ALA A 574 17.32 5.85 -24.39
CA ALA A 574 18.06 4.62 -24.04
C ALA A 574 19.44 4.92 -23.44
N THR A 575 20.03 6.06 -23.82
CA THR A 575 21.36 6.47 -23.39
C THR A 575 21.25 7.75 -22.57
N ARG A 576 21.10 7.62 -21.23
CA ARG A 576 21.01 8.76 -20.29
C ARG A 576 22.33 9.54 -20.11
N PHE A 577 23.25 9.46 -21.07
CA PHE A 577 24.50 10.22 -21.05
C PHE A 577 24.33 11.55 -21.79
N LEU A 578 24.80 12.62 -21.15
CA LEU A 578 25.15 13.85 -21.86
C LEU A 578 26.26 13.50 -22.86
N ILE A 579 25.91 13.25 -24.11
CA ILE A 579 26.88 13.25 -25.20
C ILE A 579 27.44 14.67 -25.25
N SER A 580 28.68 14.86 -24.80
CA SER A 580 29.38 16.12 -25.07
C SER A 580 29.49 16.27 -26.59
N ALA A 581 28.93 17.35 -27.11
CA ALA A 581 29.11 17.77 -28.50
C ALA A 581 30.58 18.10 -28.81
#